data_AF-A0A1Q7W1J0-F1
#
_entry.id   AF-A0A1Q7W1J0-F1
#
_cell.length_a   1.000
_cell.length_b   1.000
_cell.length_c   1.000
_cell.angle_alpha   90.00
_cell.angle_beta   90.00
_cell.angle_gamma   90.00
#
_symmetry.space_group_name_H-M   'P 1'
#
loop_
_entity.id
_entity.type
_entity.pdbx_description
1 polymer ?
#
loop_
_entity_poly.entity_id
_entity_poly.type
_entity_poly.pdbx_seq_one_letter_code
_entity_poly.pdbx_strand_id
1 'polypeptide(L)'
;MTEQSIAADPQFRERVVDTVCFLLPDVLKRDVSGAGEGTTLMEDLGMSSTGALEIVLLLEENLEIEISVEDLGREHFETVGTLADYVAGNVISED
;
A
#
# COMPACT_ATOMS: atom_id res chain seq x y z
N MET A 1 27.88 -2.06 8.89
CA MET A 1 26.84 -2.73 8.09
C MET A 1 25.58 -1.99 8.47
N THR A 2 25.06 -1.16 7.56
CA THR A 2 24.16 -0.06 7.90
C THR A 2 22.85 -0.59 8.45
N GLU A 3 22.54 -0.27 9.71
CA GLU A 3 21.20 -0.38 10.31
C GLU A 3 20.27 0.58 9.54
N GLN A 4 19.79 0.14 8.37
CA GLN A 4 18.75 0.86 7.64
C GLN A 4 17.44 0.60 8.35
N SER A 5 16.97 1.63 9.07
CA SER A 5 15.60 1.70 9.55
C SER A 5 14.67 1.61 8.34
N ILE A 6 14.08 0.44 8.15
CA ILE A 6 13.06 0.12 7.12
C ILE A 6 11.95 1.17 7.04
N ALA A 7 11.69 1.90 8.13
CA ALA A 7 10.67 2.91 8.26
C ALA A 7 10.82 4.14 7.33
N ALA A 8 11.99 4.34 6.71
CA ALA A 8 12.25 5.47 5.82
C ALA A 8 13.00 5.09 4.53
N ASP A 9 12.93 3.83 4.12
CA ASP A 9 13.64 3.35 2.94
C ASP A 9 12.87 3.73 1.65
N PRO A 10 13.39 4.64 0.80
CA PRO A 10 12.69 5.05 -0.43
C PRO A 10 12.50 3.87 -1.40
N GLN A 11 13.44 2.92 -1.39
CA GLN A 11 13.37 1.69 -2.19
C GLN A 11 12.28 0.73 -1.70
N PHE A 12 11.91 0.80 -0.42
CA PHE A 12 10.80 0.02 0.12
C PHE A 12 9.48 0.65 -0.30
N ARG A 13 9.33 1.97 -0.13
CA ARG A 13 8.16 2.72 -0.62
C ARG A 13 7.89 2.45 -2.11
N GLU A 14 8.92 2.52 -2.96
CA GLU A 14 8.76 2.23 -4.40
C GLU A 14 8.27 0.80 -4.66
N ARG A 15 8.76 -0.18 -3.90
CA ARG A 15 8.25 -1.56 -3.97
C ARG A 15 6.79 -1.67 -3.55
N VAL A 16 6.39 -0.95 -2.49
CA VAL A 16 4.98 -0.91 -2.07
C VAL A 16 4.10 -0.33 -3.17
N VAL A 17 4.49 0.79 -3.81
CA VAL A 17 3.75 1.39 -4.93
C VAL A 17 3.57 0.39 -6.07
N ASP A 18 4.65 -0.26 -6.50
CA ASP A 18 4.61 -1.25 -7.59
C ASP A 18 3.69 -2.42 -7.25
N THR A 19 3.80 -2.93 -6.02
CA THR A 19 2.98 -4.04 -5.52
C THR A 19 1.51 -3.64 -5.42
N VAL A 20 1.19 -2.44 -4.91
CA VAL A 20 -0.19 -1.93 -4.90
C VAL A 20 -0.73 -1.91 -6.32
N CYS A 21 -0.02 -1.29 -7.26
CA CYS A 21 -0.45 -1.21 -8.65
C CYS A 21 -0.67 -2.58 -9.29
N PHE A 22 0.15 -3.57 -8.95
CA PHE A 22 0.00 -4.95 -9.38
C PHE A 22 -1.26 -5.63 -8.79
N LEU A 23 -1.63 -5.31 -7.55
CA LEU A 23 -2.78 -5.88 -6.84
C LEU A 23 -4.12 -5.21 -7.20
N LEU A 24 -4.11 -3.94 -7.63
CA LEU A 24 -5.30 -3.19 -8.04
C LEU A 24 -6.26 -3.96 -8.97
N PRO A 25 -5.81 -4.56 -10.07
CA PRO A 25 -6.71 -5.27 -10.98
C PRO A 25 -7.34 -6.51 -10.35
N ASP A 26 -6.65 -7.20 -9.43
CA ASP A 26 -7.21 -8.36 -8.73
C ASP A 26 -8.29 -7.93 -7.73
N VAL A 27 -8.03 -6.91 -6.93
CA VAL A 27 -8.99 -6.39 -5.93
C VAL A 27 -10.20 -5.77 -6.59
N LEU A 28 -9.99 -4.96 -7.63
CA LEU A 28 -11.08 -4.26 -8.32
C LEU A 28 -11.79 -5.15 -9.36
N LYS A 29 -11.31 -6.38 -9.57
CA LYS A 29 -11.81 -7.35 -10.56
C LYS A 29 -12.01 -6.72 -11.95
N ARG A 30 -11.12 -5.79 -12.32
CA ARG A 30 -11.17 -5.04 -13.58
C ARG A 30 -9.75 -4.69 -14.03
N ASP A 31 -9.58 -4.38 -15.30
CA ASP A 31 -8.28 -3.91 -15.80
C ASP A 31 -7.97 -2.52 -15.23
N VAL A 32 -6.80 -2.39 -14.60
CA VAL A 32 -6.29 -1.11 -14.09
C VAL A 32 -4.91 -0.93 -14.69
N SER A 33 -4.87 -0.19 -15.79
CA SER A 33 -3.65 0.12 -16.53
C SER A 33 -3.24 1.57 -16.27
N GLY A 34 -1.96 1.79 -15.93
CA GLY A 34 -1.41 3.13 -15.75
C GLY A 34 -1.65 3.76 -14.37
N ALA A 35 -2.03 2.96 -13.37
CA ALA A 35 -2.01 3.42 -11.98
C ALA A 35 -0.56 3.67 -11.53
N GLY A 36 -0.37 4.74 -10.77
CA GLY A 36 0.92 5.12 -10.18
C GLY A 36 0.72 5.85 -8.87
N GLU A 37 1.78 6.43 -8.32
CA GLU A 37 1.74 7.05 -6.99
C GLU A 37 0.70 8.17 -6.85
N GLY A 38 0.43 8.92 -7.93
CA GLY A 38 -0.57 9.99 -7.93
C GLY A 38 -2.01 9.53 -8.21
N THR A 39 -2.25 8.24 -8.45
CA THR A 39 -3.58 7.71 -8.73
C THR A 39 -4.41 7.65 -7.47
N THR A 40 -5.61 8.22 -7.52
CA THR A 40 -6.52 8.23 -6.37
C THR A 40 -7.30 6.92 -6.28
N LEU A 41 -7.13 6.18 -5.18
CA LEU A 41 -7.76 4.86 -5.04
C LEU A 41 -9.28 5.00 -4.90
N MET A 42 -9.74 5.98 -4.11
CA MET A 42 -11.17 6.18 -3.86
C MET A 42 -11.88 6.96 -4.96
N GLU A 43 -11.26 8.01 -5.50
CA GLU A 43 -11.91 8.87 -6.51
C GLU A 43 -11.76 8.31 -7.93
N ASP A 44 -10.54 8.09 -8.41
CA ASP A 44 -10.29 7.62 -9.79
C ASP A 44 -10.65 6.14 -9.93
N LEU A 45 -10.23 5.32 -8.95
CA LEU A 45 -10.49 3.88 -9.01
C LEU A 45 -11.85 3.47 -8.42
N GLY A 46 -12.52 4.35 -7.67
CA GLY A 46 -13.80 4.04 -7.03
C GLY A 46 -13.68 2.93 -5.97
N MET A 47 -12.50 2.77 -5.37
CA MET A 47 -12.22 1.69 -4.44
C MET A 47 -13.08 1.82 -3.18
N SER A 48 -13.74 0.72 -2.82
CA SER A 48 -14.52 0.63 -1.58
C SER A 48 -13.61 0.44 -0.37
N SER A 49 -14.08 0.82 0.83
CA SER A 49 -13.33 0.59 2.09
C SER A 49 -12.90 -0.87 2.28
N THR A 50 -13.71 -1.83 1.82
CA THR A 50 -13.35 -3.26 1.85
C THR A 50 -12.20 -3.58 0.92
N GLY A 51 -12.20 -3.05 -0.31
CA GLY A 51 -11.09 -3.25 -1.24
C GLY A 51 -9.81 -2.56 -0.78
N ALA A 52 -9.94 -1.43 -0.09
CA ALA A 52 -8.81 -0.74 0.53
C ALA A 52 -8.13 -1.60 1.61
N LEU A 53 -8.90 -2.22 2.51
CA LEU A 53 -8.37 -3.18 3.50
C LEU A 53 -7.81 -4.45 2.83
N GLU A 54 -8.45 -4.95 1.79
CA GLU A 54 -7.99 -6.12 1.04
C GLU A 54 -6.62 -5.88 0.40
N ILE A 55 -6.38 -4.68 -0.16
CA ILE A 55 -5.04 -4.29 -0.66
C ILE A 55 -4.00 -4.38 0.45
N VAL A 56 -4.29 -3.90 1.65
CA VAL A 56 -3.34 -3.91 2.78
C VAL A 56 -2.99 -5.35 3.17
N LEU A 57 -3.98 -6.21 3.32
CA LEU A 57 -3.78 -7.64 3.62
C LEU A 57 -2.94 -8.33 2.53
N LEU A 58 -3.24 -8.06 1.26
CA LEU A 58 -2.48 -8.61 0.15
C LEU A 58 -1.05 -8.07 0.11
N LEU A 59 -0.82 -6.81 0.49
CA LEU A 59 0.52 -6.25 0.58
C LEU A 59 1.36 -6.97 1.64
N GLU A 60 0.78 -7.25 2.82
CA GLU A 60 1.42 -8.03 3.89
C GLU A 60 1.87 -9.39 3.36
N GLU A 61 0.97 -10.11 2.68
CA GLU A 61 1.27 -11.42 2.09
C GLU A 61 2.31 -11.36 0.97
N ASN A 62 2.29 -10.33 0.12
CA ASN A 62 3.21 -10.23 -1.02
C ASN A 62 4.60 -9.74 -0.63
N LEU A 63 4.70 -8.88 0.38
CA LEU A 63 5.96 -8.32 0.85
C LEU A 63 6.53 -9.07 2.05
N GLU A 64 5.79 -10.06 2.58
CA GLU A 64 6.13 -10.82 3.79
C GLU A 64 6.42 -9.86 4.98
N ILE A 65 5.52 -8.90 5.17
CA ILE A 65 5.59 -7.87 6.22
C ILE A 65 4.30 -7.83 7.04
N GLU A 66 4.35 -7.23 8.22
CA GLU A 66 3.17 -6.93 9.03
C GLU A 66 2.98 -5.40 9.11
N ILE A 67 1.76 -4.92 8.90
CA ILE A 67 1.45 -3.49 8.82
C ILE A 67 0.49 -3.14 9.96
N SER A 68 0.85 -2.16 10.80
CA SER A 68 -0.09 -1.70 11.82
C SER A 68 -1.29 -1.03 11.16
N VAL A 69 -2.49 -1.53 11.44
CA VAL A 69 -3.76 -0.95 10.95
C VAL A 69 -4.47 -0.09 12.00
N GLU A 70 -3.84 0.17 13.15
CA GLU A 70 -4.45 0.92 14.25
C GLU A 70 -4.83 2.35 13.87
N ASP A 71 -3.99 3.04 13.10
CA ASP A 71 -4.22 4.40 12.61
C ASP A 71 -4.75 4.43 11.16
N LEU A 72 -4.98 3.26 10.55
CA LEU A 72 -5.30 3.14 9.13
C LEU A 72 -6.64 3.82 8.81
N GLY A 73 -6.53 5.05 8.33
CA GLY A 73 -7.65 5.93 8.03
C GLY A 73 -7.99 5.99 6.55
N ARG A 74 -9.14 6.62 6.27
CA ARG A 74 -9.58 6.85 4.88
C ARG A 74 -8.62 7.77 4.11
N GLU A 75 -7.94 8.67 4.82
CA GLU A 75 -6.93 9.58 4.28
C GLU A 75 -5.70 8.84 3.72
N HIS A 76 -5.37 7.67 4.26
CA HIS A 76 -4.22 6.89 3.80
C HIS A 76 -4.49 6.21 2.45
N PHE A 77 -5.78 6.07 2.10
CA PHE A 77 -6.24 5.53 0.83
C PHE A 77 -6.58 6.62 -0.19
N GLU A 78 -6.19 7.88 0.04
CA GLU A 78 -6.40 8.93 -0.96
C GLU A 78 -5.69 8.59 -2.26
N THR A 79 -4.42 8.21 -2.19
CA THR A 79 -3.60 7.84 -3.36
C THR A 79 -2.75 6.61 -3.10
N VAL A 80 -2.28 5.97 -4.17
CA VAL A 80 -1.29 4.87 -4.07
C VAL A 80 -0.03 5.34 -3.33
N GLY A 81 0.43 6.57 -3.58
CA GLY A 81 1.60 7.13 -2.93
C GLY A 81 1.40 7.36 -1.43
N THR A 82 0.21 7.80 -1.01
CA THR A 82 -0.14 7.96 0.41
C THR A 82 -0.17 6.62 1.12
N LEU A 83 -0.77 5.60 0.50
CA LEU A 83 -0.79 4.26 1.07
C LEU A 83 0.63 3.70 1.22
N ALA A 84 1.48 3.87 0.20
CA ALA A 84 2.86 3.42 0.25
C ALA A 84 3.68 4.13 1.34
N ASP A 85 3.43 5.42 1.55
CA ASP A 85 4.06 6.19 2.64
C ASP A 85 3.62 5.67 4.01
N TYR A 86 2.32 5.42 4.18
CA TYR A 86 1.78 4.84 5.41
C TYR A 86 2.40 3.47 5.70
N VAL A 87 2.41 2.58 4.72
CA VAL A 87 2.96 1.23 4.86
C VAL A 87 4.44 1.31 5.23
N ALA A 88 5.22 2.14 4.52
CA ALA A 88 6.63 2.33 4.82
C ALA A 88 6.87 2.79 6.28
N GLY A 89 6.03 3.68 6.81
CA GLY A 89 6.14 4.17 8.19
C GLY A 89 5.57 3.24 9.27
N ASN A 90 4.71 2.29 8.91
CA ASN A 90 3.94 1.46 9.84
C ASN A 90 4.21 -0.04 9.72
N VAL A 91 5.30 -0.44 9.06
CA VAL A 91 5.76 -1.84 9.12
C VAL A 91 6.20 -2.16 10.55
N ILE A 92 5.61 -3.20 11.11
CA ILE A 92 6.01 -3.77 12.40
C ILE A 92 6.78 -5.07 12.15
N SER A 93 7.87 -5.26 12.90
CA SER A 93 8.57 -6.54 12.92
C SER A 93 7.88 -7.42 13.95
N GLU A 94 7.46 -8.62 13.58
CA GLU A 94 7.08 -9.66 14.55
C GLU A 94 8.29 -9.88 15.49
N ASP A 95 8.12 -9.63 16.79
CA ASP A 95 9.13 -9.92 17.84
C ASP A 95 9.06 -11.40 18.27
#